data_AF-A0A4P6KDJ8-F1
#
_entry.id   AF-A0A4P6KDJ8-F1
#
_cell.length_a   1.000
_cell.length_b   1.000
_cell.length_c   1.000
_cell.angle_alpha   90.00
_cell.angle_beta   90.00
_cell.angle_gamma   90.00
#
_symmetry.space_group_name_H-M   'P 1'
#
loop_
_entity.id
_entity.type
_entity.pdbx_description
1 polymer ?
#
loop_
_entity_poly.entity_id
_entity_poly.type
_entity_poly.pdbx_seq_one_letter_code
_entity_poly.pdbx_strand_id
1 'polypeptide(L)'
;MPETHLSSDARHGQNDGESRPRPLFAPTPTPRASAGTVLAFVVVVVLMLAGFYMMAHAFSSPDLGLAWFAGGLLVDAFAFWFAFGILPSFDSRR
;
A
#
# COMPACT_ATOMS: atom_id res chain seq x y z
N MET A 1 -71.05 9.92 -18.65
CA MET A 1 -69.65 9.65 -19.04
C MET A 1 -68.94 9.12 -17.81
N PRO A 2 -68.30 7.95 -17.86
CA PRO A 2 -67.65 7.34 -16.70
C PRO A 2 -66.24 7.92 -16.53
N GLU A 3 -66.02 8.62 -15.42
CA GLU A 3 -64.68 9.05 -15.01
C GLU A 3 -63.91 7.82 -14.50
N THR A 4 -62.84 7.50 -15.21
CA THR A 4 -61.96 6.36 -14.96
C THR A 4 -61.18 6.55 -13.68
N HIS A 5 -61.23 5.54 -12.80
CA HIS A 5 -60.32 5.35 -11.67
C HIS A 5 -58.86 5.34 -12.15
N LEU A 6 -58.17 6.47 -12.05
CA LEU A 6 -56.73 6.58 -12.30
C LEU A 6 -55.96 6.18 -11.04
N SER A 7 -55.67 4.87 -11.00
CA SER A 7 -54.48 4.21 -10.45
C SER A 7 -53.66 4.97 -9.39
N SER A 8 -53.93 4.64 -8.14
CA SER A 8 -53.15 5.00 -6.95
C SER A 8 -51.97 4.02 -6.74
N ASP A 9 -51.16 3.79 -7.76
CA ASP A 9 -50.02 2.85 -7.70
C ASP A 9 -48.68 3.52 -8.04
N ALA A 10 -48.43 4.68 -7.44
CA ALA A 10 -47.09 5.28 -7.36
C ALA A 10 -46.55 5.21 -5.92
N ARG A 11 -46.66 4.03 -5.31
CA ARG A 11 -45.86 3.63 -4.14
C ARG A 11 -45.20 2.30 -4.47
N HIS A 12 -44.05 2.34 -5.12
CA HIS A 12 -42.96 1.36 -4.95
C HIS A 12 -41.77 1.82 -5.80
N GLY A 13 -40.80 2.44 -5.14
CA GLY A 13 -39.58 2.91 -5.76
C GLY A 13 -38.69 3.70 -4.80
N GLN A 14 -38.87 3.49 -3.50
CA GLN A 14 -37.91 3.91 -2.50
C GLN A 14 -36.72 2.96 -2.61
N ASN A 15 -35.76 3.35 -3.43
CA ASN A 15 -34.38 2.90 -3.28
C ASN A 15 -33.56 4.18 -3.27
N ASP A 16 -33.43 4.71 -2.06
CA ASP A 16 -32.60 5.85 -1.70
C ASP A 16 -31.13 5.46 -1.88
N GLY A 17 -30.72 5.32 -3.15
CA GLY A 17 -29.35 5.46 -3.58
C GLY A 17 -28.96 6.94 -3.47
N GLU A 18 -28.94 7.47 -2.25
CA GLU A 18 -28.31 8.74 -1.91
C GLU A 18 -26.80 8.61 -2.20
N SER A 19 -26.40 8.67 -3.46
CA SER A 19 -25.08 9.15 -3.83
C SER A 19 -25.06 10.65 -3.54
N ARG A 20 -24.98 11.01 -2.26
CA ARG A 20 -24.69 12.38 -1.84
C ARG A 20 -23.41 12.82 -2.58
N PRO A 21 -23.44 13.93 -3.32
CA PRO A 21 -22.23 14.47 -3.93
C PRO A 21 -21.20 14.67 -2.83
N ARG A 22 -20.07 13.94 -2.88
CA ARG A 22 -18.96 14.20 -1.95
C ARG A 22 -18.61 15.68 -2.07
N PRO A 23 -18.50 16.44 -0.95
CA PRO A 23 -18.20 17.86 -1.03
C PRO A 23 -16.89 18.05 -1.80
N LEU A 24 -16.92 18.82 -2.89
CA LEU A 24 -15.75 19.06 -3.75
C LEU A 24 -14.58 19.74 -3.00
N PHE A 25 -14.89 20.29 -1.82
CA PHE A 25 -13.96 20.98 -0.92
C PHE A 25 -13.84 20.30 0.45
N ALA A 26 -14.25 19.03 0.59
CA ALA A 26 -13.94 18.28 1.79
C ALA A 26 -12.40 18.23 1.93
N PRO A 27 -11.82 18.64 3.08
CA PRO A 27 -10.40 18.47 3.32
C PRO A 27 -10.07 17.01 3.05
N THR A 28 -9.22 16.77 2.04
CA THR A 28 -8.74 15.41 1.77
C THR A 28 -8.07 14.97 3.07
N PRO A 29 -8.56 13.90 3.74
CA PRO A 29 -7.88 13.40 4.92
C PRO A 29 -6.46 13.09 4.48
N THR A 30 -5.51 13.86 5.01
CA THR A 30 -4.11 13.65 4.68
C THR A 30 -3.80 12.20 5.01
N PRO A 31 -3.28 11.39 4.06
CA PRO A 31 -2.90 10.03 4.36
C PRO A 31 -1.80 10.12 5.42
N ARG A 32 -2.17 9.83 6.67
CA ARG A 32 -1.23 9.84 7.79
C ARG A 32 -0.50 8.52 7.74
N ALA A 33 0.73 8.56 7.24
CA ALA A 33 1.64 7.42 7.39
C ALA A 33 1.69 7.07 8.88
N SER A 34 1.35 5.82 9.21
CA SER A 34 1.43 5.37 10.60
C SER A 34 2.89 5.33 11.06
N ALA A 35 3.15 5.53 12.35
CA ALA A 35 4.51 5.39 12.89
C ALA A 35 5.14 4.03 12.55
N GLY A 36 4.32 2.98 12.45
CA GLY A 36 4.76 1.65 12.00
C GLY A 36 5.19 1.62 10.53
N THR A 37 4.50 2.35 9.66
CA THR A 37 4.89 2.51 8.25
C THR A 37 6.25 3.20 8.12
N VAL A 38 6.48 4.27 8.90
CA VAL A 38 7.76 4.98 8.92
C VAL A 38 8.89 4.07 9.42
N LEU A 39 8.65 3.33 10.52
CA LEU A 39 9.64 2.39 11.05
C LEU A 39 9.98 1.29 10.03
N ALA A 40 8.97 0.72 9.38
CA ALA A 40 9.16 -0.30 8.36
C ALA A 40 9.99 0.23 7.17
N PHE A 41 9.76 1.48 6.76
CA PHE A 41 10.55 2.13 5.72
C PHE A 41 12.02 2.30 6.12
N VAL A 42 12.29 2.74 7.36
CA VAL A 42 13.67 2.85 7.88
C VAL A 42 14.37 1.50 7.85
N VAL A 43 13.69 0.43 8.27
CA VAL A 43 14.24 -0.94 8.25
C VAL A 43 14.60 -1.37 6.82
N VAL A 44 13.74 -1.09 5.84
CA VAL A 44 14.00 -1.38 4.42
C VAL A 44 15.26 -0.64 3.94
N VAL A 45 15.38 0.66 4.25
CA VAL A 45 16.55 1.45 3.84
C VAL A 45 17.84 0.89 4.44
N VAL A 46 17.81 0.50 5.72
CA VAL A 46 18.97 -0.12 6.38
C VAL A 46 19.34 -1.44 5.73
N LEU A 47 18.36 -2.28 5.39
CA LEU A 47 18.60 -3.55 4.69
C LEU A 47 19.22 -3.33 3.31
N MET A 48 18.71 -2.37 2.53
CA MET A 48 19.28 -2.04 1.22
C MET A 48 20.73 -1.55 1.35
N LEU A 49 21.01 -0.65 2.29
CA LEU A 49 22.38 -0.17 2.53
C LEU A 49 23.30 -1.31 2.96
N ALA A 50 22.81 -2.25 3.76
CA ALA A 50 23.56 -3.42 4.18
C ALA A 50 23.89 -4.36 3.00
N GLY A 51 22.94 -4.59 2.07
CA GLY A 51 23.17 -5.40 0.89
C GLY A 51 24.19 -4.76 -0.06
N PHE A 52 24.05 -3.46 -0.35
CA PHE A 52 25.06 -2.71 -1.10
C PHE A 52 26.44 -2.73 -0.43
N TYR A 53 26.49 -2.59 0.90
CA TYR A 53 27.74 -2.68 1.64
C TYR A 53 28.39 -4.06 1.51
N MET A 54 27.62 -5.15 1.65
CA MET A 54 28.15 -6.51 1.47
C MET A 54 28.67 -6.73 0.05
N MET A 55 27.95 -6.25 -0.97
CA MET A 55 28.42 -6.33 -2.37
C MET A 55 29.68 -5.51 -2.60
N ALA A 56 29.81 -4.33 -2.00
CA ALA A 56 31.03 -3.54 -2.08
C ALA A 56 32.19 -4.22 -1.34
N HIS A 57 31.92 -4.82 -0.19
CA HIS A 57 32.91 -5.53 0.62
C HIS A 57 33.42 -6.82 -0.06
N ALA A 58 32.63 -7.41 -0.97
CA ALA A 58 33.04 -8.57 -1.75
C ALA A 58 34.38 -8.36 -2.48
N PHE A 59 34.65 -7.15 -2.97
CA PHE A 59 35.89 -6.84 -3.68
C PHE A 59 37.13 -6.73 -2.76
N SER A 60 36.91 -6.66 -1.44
CA SER A 60 37.98 -6.63 -0.44
C SER A 60 38.32 -8.01 0.14
N SER A 61 37.51 -9.04 -0.18
CA SER A 61 37.67 -10.39 0.36
C SER A 61 37.87 -11.41 -0.77
N PRO A 62 39.12 -11.73 -1.17
CA PRO A 62 39.40 -12.61 -2.30
C PRO A 62 38.78 -14.02 -2.17
N ASP A 63 38.78 -14.57 -0.96
CA ASP A 63 38.35 -15.95 -0.71
C ASP A 63 36.82 -16.11 -0.63
N LEU A 64 36.11 -15.05 -0.24
CA LEU A 64 34.67 -15.07 0.01
C LEU A 64 33.89 -14.08 -0.85
N GLY A 65 34.53 -13.41 -1.80
CA GLY A 65 33.93 -12.31 -2.55
C GLY A 65 32.62 -12.71 -3.23
N LEU A 66 32.57 -13.89 -3.85
CA LEU A 66 31.36 -14.38 -4.50
C LEU A 66 30.21 -14.63 -3.50
N ALA A 67 30.53 -15.14 -2.31
CA ALA A 67 29.55 -15.33 -1.24
C ALA A 67 29.06 -14.01 -0.66
N TRP A 68 29.94 -13.04 -0.43
CA TRP A 68 29.58 -11.69 0.01
C TRP A 68 28.71 -10.95 -1.02
N PHE A 69 29.04 -11.08 -2.31
CA PHE A 69 28.28 -10.48 -3.39
C PHE A 69 26.88 -11.10 -3.51
N ALA A 70 26.80 -12.42 -3.57
CA ALA A 70 25.52 -13.12 -3.61
C ALA A 70 24.68 -12.87 -2.35
N GLY A 71 25.32 -12.86 -1.18
CA GLY A 71 24.68 -12.52 0.09
C GLY A 71 24.08 -11.12 0.10
N GLY A 72 24.86 -10.12 -0.34
CA GLY A 72 24.36 -8.75 -0.45
C GLY A 72 23.19 -8.60 -1.44
N LEU A 73 23.26 -9.30 -2.57
CA LEU A 73 22.17 -9.32 -3.56
C LEU A 73 20.88 -9.95 -3.01
N LEU A 74 21.00 -11.02 -2.22
CA LEU A 74 19.85 -11.64 -1.54
C LEU A 74 19.25 -10.73 -0.47
N VAL A 75 20.09 -10.02 0.29
CA VAL A 75 19.64 -9.04 1.29
C VAL A 75 18.83 -7.92 0.63
N ASP A 76 19.31 -7.38 -0.49
CA ASP A 76 18.57 -6.35 -1.24
C ASP A 76 17.27 -6.88 -1.84
N ALA A 77 17.30 -8.08 -2.42
CA ALA A 77 16.10 -8.72 -2.95
C ALA A 77 15.03 -8.91 -1.85
N PHE A 78 15.46 -9.30 -0.64
CA PHE A 78 14.56 -9.41 0.51
C PHE A 78 14.03 -8.04 0.97
N ALA A 79 14.88 -7.01 0.99
CA ALA A 79 14.47 -5.65 1.33
C ALA A 79 13.38 -5.14 0.37
N PHE A 80 13.56 -5.35 -0.93
CA PHE A 80 12.56 -5.01 -1.94
C PHE A 80 11.28 -5.84 -1.80
N TRP A 81 11.40 -7.15 -1.58
CA TRP A 81 10.24 -8.01 -1.35
C TRP A 81 9.44 -7.56 -0.13
N PHE A 82 10.11 -7.17 0.96
CA PHE A 82 9.45 -6.63 2.16
C PHE A 82 8.79 -5.28 1.87
N ALA A 83 9.49 -4.39 1.18
CA ALA A 83 9.01 -3.04 0.85
C ALA A 83 7.78 -3.03 -0.06
N PHE A 84 7.76 -3.90 -1.07
CA PHE A 84 6.69 -3.91 -2.09
C PHE A 84 5.65 -5.00 -1.85
N GLY A 85 6.00 -6.08 -1.14
CA GLY A 85 5.08 -7.18 -0.85
C GLY A 85 4.31 -6.98 0.46
N ILE A 86 5.01 -6.64 1.54
CA ILE A 86 4.45 -6.69 2.90
C ILE A 86 3.91 -5.31 3.33
N LEU A 87 4.68 -4.24 3.10
CA LEU A 87 4.33 -2.89 3.54
C LEU A 87 2.92 -2.40 3.09
N PRO A 88 2.49 -2.63 1.83
CA PRO A 88 1.13 -2.27 1.40
C PRO A 88 0.03 -3.04 2.14
N SER A 89 0.31 -4.27 2.56
CA SER A 89 -0.64 -5.11 3.29
C SER A 89 -0.91 -4.63 4.72
N PHE A 90 0.00 -3.86 5.30
CA PHE A 90 -0.19 -3.25 6.62
C PHE A 90 -1.09 -2.01 6.58
N ASP A 91 -1.14 -1.31 5.45
CA ASP A 91 -2.00 -0.14 5.26
C ASP A 91 -3.47 -0.56 5.08
N SER A 92 -3.73 -1.70 4.42
CA SER A 92 -5.10 -2.19 4.17
C SER A 92 -5.80 -2.82 5.39
N ARG A 93 -5.09 -3.06 6.51
CA ARG A 93 -5.66 -3.70 7.71
C ARG A 93 -6.02 -2.73 8.84
N ARG A 94 -5.83 -1.43 8.64
CA ARG A 94 -6.27 -0.38 9.57
C ARG A 94 -7.48 0.37 9.01
#